data_AF-A0A957HDY0-F1
#
_entry.id   AF-A0A957HDY0-F1
#
_cell.length_a   1.000
_cell.length_b   1.000
_cell.length_c   1.000
_cell.angle_alpha   90.00
_cell.angle_beta   90.00
_cell.angle_gamma   90.00
#
_symmetry.space_group_name_H-M   'P 1'
#
loop_
_entity.id
_entity.type
_entity.pdbx_description
1 polymer ?
#
loop_
_entity_poly.entity_id
_entity_poly.type
_entity_poly.pdbx_seq_one_letter_code
_entity_poly.pdbx_strand_id
1 'polypeptide(L)'
;MTYFGFLALFLGVPLLILSIITVLDYARGKWLPAALNARRPWVVLIGLCVVAFIYTTPWDNYLVATKVWWYDINLVSGIIFGYVPIEEYTFFLVQPVMTGLFFLLLVRYLPTNPIKADSVRFRVMATSVTAIFWLGTVVLLVLTLTNSAFDPWTYLALELSWALIPVLIQFAYGADTLRRHWLPVLLAIALPTIYLSWADSFAIAAGTWTIDP
;
A
#
# COMPACT_ATOMS: atom_id res chain seq x y z
N MET A 1 -12.94 17.86 -6.61
CA MET A 1 -11.58 18.40 -6.31
C MET A 1 -10.66 17.82 -7.37
N THR A 2 -9.65 18.55 -7.86
CA THR A 2 -8.73 17.95 -8.84
C THR A 2 -7.90 16.85 -8.19
N TYR A 3 -7.49 15.83 -8.95
CA TYR A 3 -6.74 14.72 -8.38
C TYR A 3 -5.36 15.18 -7.86
N PHE A 4 -4.63 16.04 -8.57
CA PHE A 4 -3.43 16.66 -8.00
C PHE A 4 -3.71 17.49 -6.74
N GLY A 5 -4.86 18.15 -6.64
CA GLY A 5 -5.28 18.85 -5.43
C GLY A 5 -5.48 17.89 -4.25
N PHE A 6 -6.10 16.74 -4.50
CA PHE A 6 -6.21 15.64 -3.53
C PHE A 6 -4.83 15.17 -3.07
N LEU A 7 -3.93 14.84 -4.02
CA LEU A 7 -2.58 14.37 -3.71
C LEU A 7 -1.79 15.40 -2.91
N ALA A 8 -1.86 16.68 -3.28
CA ALA A 8 -1.16 17.73 -2.57
C ALA A 8 -1.64 17.87 -1.12
N LEU A 9 -2.96 17.82 -0.89
CA LEU A 9 -3.55 18.00 0.43
C LEU A 9 -3.38 16.77 1.32
N PHE A 10 -3.75 15.59 0.83
CA PHE A 10 -3.85 14.38 1.65
C PHE A 10 -2.55 13.56 1.67
N LEU A 11 -1.67 13.69 0.67
CA LEU A 11 -0.37 13.00 0.70
C LEU A 11 0.77 13.99 0.88
N GLY A 12 0.74 15.12 0.18
CA GLY A 12 1.79 16.14 0.21
C GLY A 12 1.99 16.75 1.60
N VAL A 13 0.92 17.12 2.29
CA VAL A 13 1.01 17.71 3.64
C VAL A 13 1.57 16.71 4.67
N PRO A 14 1.03 15.48 4.82
CA PRO A 14 1.63 14.50 5.72
C PRO A 14 3.06 14.14 5.35
N LEU A 15 3.37 13.99 4.06
CA LEU A 15 4.72 13.71 3.58
C LEU A 15 5.71 14.79 4.01
N LEU A 16 5.34 16.07 3.86
CA LEU A 16 6.18 17.20 4.27
C LEU A 16 6.45 17.16 5.78
N ILE A 17 5.40 16.98 6.58
CA ILE A 17 5.51 16.90 8.05
C ILE A 17 6.42 15.74 8.46
N LEU A 18 6.19 14.54 7.92
CA LEU A 18 6.97 13.35 8.24
C LEU A 18 8.44 13.46 7.78
N SER A 19 8.68 14.15 6.65
CA SER A 19 10.03 14.44 6.16
C SER A 19 10.77 15.39 7.09
N ILE A 20 10.11 16.48 7.53
CA ILE A 20 10.69 17.42 8.51
C ILE A 20 11.03 16.70 9.81
N ILE A 21 10.09 15.91 10.36
CA ILE A 21 10.33 15.15 11.59
C ILE A 21 11.51 14.18 11.40
N THR A 22 11.61 13.53 10.24
CA THR A 22 12.71 12.61 9.94
C THR A 22 14.07 13.29 9.90
N VAL A 23 14.16 14.48 9.30
CA VAL A 23 15.39 15.27 9.29
C VAL A 23 15.76 15.73 10.70
N LEU A 24 14.79 16.18 11.49
CA LEU A 24 15.00 16.63 12.87
C LEU A 24 15.43 15.49 13.80
N ASP A 25 14.80 14.32 13.70
CA ASP A 25 15.18 13.12 14.47
C ASP A 25 16.60 12.67 14.14
N TYR A 26 16.96 12.69 12.85
CA TYR A 26 18.31 12.35 12.40
C TYR A 26 19.35 13.32 12.99
N ALA A 27 19.08 14.62 12.94
CA ALA A 27 19.96 15.64 13.54
C ALA A 27 20.11 15.50 15.06
N ARG A 28 19.10 14.93 15.76
CA ARG A 28 19.12 14.64 17.20
C ARG A 28 19.76 13.29 17.55
N GLY A 29 20.29 12.55 16.58
CA GLY A 29 20.87 11.23 16.79
C GLY A 29 19.86 10.11 17.07
N LYS A 30 18.55 10.37 16.91
CA LYS A 30 17.48 9.38 17.06
C LYS A 30 17.26 8.67 15.74
N TRP A 31 18.05 7.63 15.47
CA TRP A 31 17.93 6.83 14.26
C TRP A 31 17.28 5.46 14.51
N LEU A 32 17.36 4.58 13.49
CA LEU A 32 16.81 3.24 13.52
C LEU A 32 17.44 2.38 14.63
N PRO A 33 16.62 1.57 15.33
CA PRO A 33 17.12 0.52 16.22
C PRO A 33 18.06 -0.43 15.47
N ALA A 34 19.07 -0.97 16.16
CA ALA A 34 20.05 -1.88 15.55
C ALA A 34 19.41 -3.09 14.84
N ALA A 35 18.29 -3.59 15.37
CA ALA A 35 17.53 -4.69 14.79
C ALA A 35 16.92 -4.39 13.41
N LEU A 36 16.70 -3.11 13.08
CA LEU A 36 16.06 -2.66 11.85
C LEU A 36 17.02 -1.92 10.91
N ASN A 37 18.32 -1.91 11.21
CA ASN A 37 19.34 -1.16 10.45
C ASN A 37 20.15 -2.05 9.48
N ALA A 38 19.55 -3.12 8.96
CA ALA A 38 20.23 -4.03 8.03
C ALA A 38 20.59 -3.37 6.68
N ARG A 39 19.77 -2.42 6.24
CA ARG A 39 19.98 -1.59 5.03
C ARG A 39 19.62 -0.15 5.36
N ARG A 40 20.18 0.80 4.61
CA ARG A 40 19.82 2.21 4.73
C ARG A 40 18.33 2.37 4.35
N PRO A 41 17.50 3.04 5.16
CA PRO A 41 16.05 3.08 4.91
C PRO A 41 15.69 3.73 3.57
N TRP A 42 16.45 4.70 3.08
CA TRP A 42 16.21 5.29 1.76
C TRP A 42 16.39 4.28 0.61
N VAL A 43 17.32 3.32 0.73
CA VAL A 43 17.49 2.25 -0.28
C VAL A 43 16.27 1.35 -0.30
N VAL A 44 15.77 0.99 0.89
CA VAL A 44 14.55 0.17 1.03
C VAL A 44 13.34 0.91 0.47
N LEU A 45 13.18 2.20 0.78
CA LEU A 45 12.09 3.02 0.28
C LEU A 45 12.11 3.15 -1.25
N ILE A 46 13.27 3.42 -1.86
CA ILE A 46 13.38 3.46 -3.33
C ILE A 46 13.01 2.11 -3.93
N GLY A 47 13.51 1.00 -3.35
CA GLY A 47 13.15 -0.34 -3.79
C GLY A 47 11.64 -0.61 -3.70
N LEU A 48 11.00 -0.19 -2.61
CA LEU A 48 9.55 -0.30 -2.42
C LEU A 48 8.78 0.53 -3.46
N CYS A 49 9.22 1.75 -3.76
CA CYS A 49 8.59 2.58 -4.78
C CYS A 49 8.68 1.94 -6.17
N VAL A 50 9.84 1.38 -6.52
CA VAL A 50 10.03 0.67 -7.80
C VAL A 50 9.13 -0.56 -7.88
N VAL A 51 9.08 -1.37 -6.82
CA VAL A 51 8.21 -2.56 -6.78
C VAL A 51 6.75 -2.16 -6.86
N ALA A 52 6.31 -1.18 -6.06
CA ALA A 52 4.93 -0.69 -6.07
C ALA A 52 4.53 -0.16 -7.45
N PHE A 53 5.37 0.67 -8.06
CA PHE A 53 5.12 1.20 -9.40
C PHE A 53 4.97 0.08 -10.44
N ILE A 54 5.94 -0.83 -10.53
CA ILE A 54 5.93 -1.90 -11.52
C ILE A 54 4.76 -2.87 -11.29
N TYR A 55 4.50 -3.22 -10.03
CA TYR A 55 3.52 -4.25 -9.68
C TYR A 55 2.08 -3.75 -9.75
N THR A 56 1.82 -2.48 -9.40
CA THR A 56 0.48 -1.89 -9.41
C THR A 56 0.07 -1.42 -10.80
N THR A 57 1.00 -0.93 -11.62
CA THR A 57 0.72 -0.42 -12.97
C THR A 57 -0.18 -1.32 -13.84
N PRO A 58 0.13 -2.62 -14.04
CA PRO A 58 -0.68 -3.46 -14.92
C PRO A 58 -2.08 -3.74 -14.34
N TRP A 59 -2.18 -3.91 -13.02
CA TRP A 59 -3.44 -4.15 -12.35
C TRP A 59 -4.37 -2.95 -12.46
N ASP A 60 -3.83 -1.76 -12.18
CA ASP A 60 -4.66 -0.56 -12.18
C ASP A 60 -5.13 -0.17 -13.59
N ASN A 61 -4.23 -0.29 -14.58
CA ASN A 61 -4.61 -0.11 -15.98
C ASN A 61 -5.70 -1.10 -16.40
N TYR A 62 -5.66 -2.35 -15.93
CA TYR A 62 -6.70 -3.33 -16.21
C TYR A 62 -8.04 -2.91 -15.60
N LEU A 63 -8.07 -2.47 -14.34
CA LEU A 63 -9.30 -2.02 -13.67
C LEU A 63 -9.93 -0.83 -14.38
N VAL A 64 -9.13 0.15 -14.80
CA VAL A 64 -9.65 1.33 -15.52
C VAL A 64 -10.07 0.97 -16.94
N ALA A 65 -9.32 0.12 -17.65
CA ALA A 65 -9.68 -0.35 -18.98
C ALA A 65 -11.00 -1.13 -19.00
N THR A 66 -11.26 -1.89 -17.94
CA THR A 66 -12.48 -2.70 -17.78
C THR A 66 -13.62 -1.95 -17.08
N LYS A 67 -13.42 -0.65 -16.76
CA LYS A 67 -14.40 0.23 -16.10
C LYS A 67 -14.85 -0.25 -14.72
N VAL A 68 -14.06 -1.09 -14.06
CA VAL A 68 -14.29 -1.45 -12.65
C VAL A 68 -14.22 -0.20 -11.76
N TRP A 69 -13.38 0.77 -12.15
CA TRP A 69 -13.41 2.12 -11.62
C TRP A 69 -12.83 3.10 -12.66
N TRP A 70 -13.14 4.39 -12.55
CA TRP A 70 -12.67 5.40 -13.49
C TRP A 70 -12.60 6.81 -12.89
N TYR A 71 -11.89 7.70 -13.59
CA TYR A 71 -11.70 9.11 -13.20
C TYR A 71 -12.60 10.05 -14.00
N ASP A 72 -12.98 11.18 -13.41
CA ASP A 72 -13.54 12.29 -14.18
C ASP A 72 -12.43 13.01 -14.95
N ILE A 73 -12.56 13.01 -16.28
CA ILE A 73 -11.60 13.62 -17.20
C ILE A 73 -11.38 15.12 -16.93
N ASN A 74 -12.36 15.81 -16.35
CA ASN A 74 -12.27 17.23 -16.01
C ASN A 74 -11.51 17.49 -14.70
N LEU A 75 -11.28 16.45 -13.90
CA LEU A 75 -10.63 16.54 -12.59
C LEU A 75 -9.20 15.98 -12.59
N VAL A 76 -8.73 15.47 -13.74
CA VAL A 76 -7.35 15.04 -13.99
C VAL A 76 -6.67 15.97 -14.98
N SER A 77 -5.34 15.93 -15.03
CA SER A 77 -4.49 16.79 -15.87
C SER A 77 -4.60 16.51 -17.37
N GLY A 78 -5.24 15.42 -17.77
CA GLY A 78 -5.33 14.96 -19.16
C GLY A 78 -4.09 14.21 -19.67
N ILE A 79 -3.04 14.08 -18.85
CA ILE A 79 -1.87 13.26 -19.18
C ILE A 79 -2.16 11.82 -18.76
N ILE A 80 -2.45 10.97 -19.74
CA ILE A 80 -2.84 9.57 -19.52
C ILE A 80 -1.76 8.64 -20.12
N PHE A 81 -1.31 7.67 -19.33
CA PHE A 81 -0.43 6.59 -19.78
C PHE A 81 -1.18 5.27 -19.70
N GLY A 82 -1.38 4.63 -20.84
CA GLY A 82 -2.31 3.50 -20.95
C GLY A 82 -3.75 3.99 -20.77
N TYR A 83 -4.34 3.68 -19.63
CA TYR A 83 -5.70 4.06 -19.25
C TYR A 83 -5.77 4.99 -18.03
N VAL A 84 -4.65 5.13 -17.33
CA VAL A 84 -4.57 5.74 -16.01
C VAL A 84 -3.93 7.14 -16.10
N PRO A 85 -4.42 8.15 -15.36
CA PRO A 85 -3.82 9.49 -15.32
C PRO A 85 -2.47 9.51 -14.59
N ILE A 86 -1.57 10.44 -14.95
CA ILE A 86 -0.23 10.61 -14.32
C ILE A 86 -0.31 10.81 -12.80
N GLU A 87 -1.41 11.36 -12.31
CA GLU A 87 -1.70 11.53 -10.89
C GLU A 87 -1.67 10.21 -10.13
N GLU A 88 -2.26 9.16 -10.66
CA GLU A 88 -2.30 7.84 -10.02
C GLU A 88 -0.89 7.20 -9.99
N TYR A 89 -0.13 7.35 -11.07
CA TYR A 89 1.29 6.95 -11.07
C TYR A 89 2.11 7.72 -10.03
N THR A 90 1.76 8.97 -9.77
CA THR A 90 2.36 9.76 -8.69
C THR A 90 1.95 9.20 -7.33
N PHE A 91 0.69 8.80 -7.16
CA PHE A 91 0.18 8.14 -5.96
C PHE A 91 0.95 6.85 -5.65
N PHE A 92 1.21 6.00 -6.66
CA PHE A 92 2.00 4.76 -6.50
C PHE A 92 3.39 4.99 -5.91
N LEU A 93 3.98 6.16 -6.13
CA LEU A 93 5.30 6.51 -5.62
C LEU A 93 5.22 7.23 -4.27
N VAL A 94 4.28 8.16 -4.12
CA VAL A 94 4.20 9.03 -2.94
C VAL A 94 3.63 8.28 -1.73
N GLN A 95 2.63 7.42 -1.92
CA GLN A 95 2.01 6.68 -0.80
C GLN A 95 3.01 5.76 -0.08
N PRO A 96 3.84 4.93 -0.76
CA PRO A 96 4.88 4.14 -0.08
C PRO A 96 5.88 4.99 0.70
N VAL A 97 6.24 6.17 0.20
CA VAL A 97 7.16 7.08 0.91
C VAL A 97 6.48 7.63 2.16
N MET A 98 5.25 8.13 2.06
CA MET A 98 4.49 8.65 3.21
C MET A 98 4.34 7.57 4.30
N THR A 99 3.82 6.40 3.94
CA THR A 99 3.62 5.28 4.87
C THR A 99 4.95 4.77 5.44
N GLY A 100 6.00 4.72 4.61
CA GLY A 100 7.32 4.31 5.05
C GLY A 100 7.97 5.30 6.02
N LEU A 101 7.85 6.61 5.80
CA LEU A 101 8.28 7.63 6.77
C LEU A 101 7.48 7.57 8.06
N PHE A 102 6.17 7.30 7.97
CA PHE A 102 5.34 7.07 9.15
C PHE A 102 5.77 5.84 9.94
N PHE A 103 6.10 4.74 9.27
CA PHE A 103 6.69 3.57 9.92
C PHE A 103 8.02 3.91 10.59
N LEU A 104 8.89 4.69 9.93
CA LEU A 104 10.16 5.14 10.52
C LEU A 104 9.94 5.99 11.77
N LEU A 105 8.93 6.86 11.79
CA LEU A 105 8.52 7.57 12.98
C LEU A 105 8.15 6.60 14.11
N LEU A 106 7.26 5.65 13.82
CA LEU A 106 6.80 4.68 14.83
C LEU A 106 7.96 3.89 15.45
N VAL A 107 8.89 3.37 14.65
CA VAL A 107 10.01 2.56 15.19
C VAL A 107 11.07 3.37 15.95
N ARG A 108 11.10 4.70 15.79
CA ARG A 108 11.96 5.58 16.61
C ARG A 108 11.37 5.87 17.99
N TYR A 109 10.05 5.84 18.12
CA TYR A 109 9.35 6.25 19.34
C TYR A 109 8.68 5.09 20.08
N LEU A 110 8.45 3.95 19.44
CA LEU A 110 7.89 2.76 20.07
C LEU A 110 8.97 1.75 20.46
N PRO A 111 8.73 0.94 21.51
CA PRO A 111 9.64 -0.12 21.90
C PRO A 111 9.85 -1.11 20.75
N THR A 112 11.12 -1.38 20.42
CA THR A 112 11.48 -2.40 19.43
C THR A 112 12.25 -3.53 20.10
N ASN A 113 11.85 -4.77 19.80
CA ASN A 113 12.59 -5.94 20.26
C ASN A 113 13.93 -6.05 19.49
N PRO A 114 15.10 -6.00 20.16
CA PRO A 114 16.39 -6.05 19.48
C PRO A 114 16.78 -7.45 18.98
N ILE A 115 16.07 -8.49 19.41
CA ILE A 115 16.40 -9.88 19.11
C ILE A 115 15.88 -10.25 17.72
N LYS A 116 16.80 -10.72 16.86
CA LYS A 116 16.48 -11.22 15.52
C LYS A 116 15.38 -12.29 15.56
N ALA A 117 14.49 -12.25 14.58
CA ALA A 117 13.47 -13.28 14.40
C ALA A 117 14.08 -14.57 13.85
N ASP A 118 13.60 -15.71 14.36
CA ASP A 118 14.09 -17.03 13.95
C ASP A 118 12.98 -18.10 14.05
N SER A 119 11.76 -17.77 13.62
CA SER A 119 10.64 -18.71 13.68
C SER A 119 10.21 -19.17 12.29
N VAL A 120 10.92 -20.18 11.77
CA VAL A 120 10.57 -20.85 10.50
C VAL A 120 9.13 -21.36 10.53
N ARG A 121 8.72 -21.99 11.64
CA ARG A 121 7.35 -22.53 11.81
C ARG A 121 6.29 -21.45 11.65
N PHE A 122 6.52 -20.25 12.21
CA PHE A 122 5.57 -19.16 12.09
C PHE A 122 5.51 -18.61 10.66
N ARG A 123 6.65 -18.49 9.96
CA ARG A 123 6.68 -18.09 8.54
C ARG A 123 5.92 -19.07 7.66
N VAL A 124 6.16 -20.37 7.82
CA VAL A 124 5.44 -21.42 7.07
C VAL A 124 3.95 -21.35 7.37
N MET A 125 3.54 -21.31 8.63
CA MET A 125 2.13 -21.23 9.01
C MET A 125 1.43 -19.99 8.43
N ALA A 126 2.02 -18.80 8.61
CA ALA A 126 1.46 -17.55 8.08
C ALA A 126 1.33 -17.59 6.55
N THR A 127 2.39 -18.06 5.86
CA THR A 127 2.40 -18.19 4.40
C THR A 127 1.34 -19.19 3.93
N SER A 128 1.24 -20.36 4.55
CA SER A 128 0.27 -21.39 4.17
C SER A 128 -1.17 -20.92 4.37
N VAL A 129 -1.46 -20.24 5.48
CA VAL A 129 -2.80 -19.69 5.73
C VAL A 129 -3.14 -18.63 4.69
N THR A 130 -2.23 -17.70 4.41
CA THR A 130 -2.42 -16.69 3.37
C THR A 130 -2.54 -17.33 1.98
N ALA A 131 -1.84 -18.42 1.71
CA ALA A 131 -1.88 -19.10 0.41
C ALA A 131 -3.22 -19.79 0.19
N ILE A 132 -3.77 -20.44 1.22
CA ILE A 132 -5.12 -21.01 1.18
C ILE A 132 -6.16 -19.90 0.96
N PHE A 133 -6.02 -18.79 1.67
CA PHE A 133 -6.92 -17.64 1.48
C PHE A 133 -6.84 -17.07 0.07
N TRP A 134 -5.62 -16.88 -0.46
CA TRP A 134 -5.38 -16.44 -1.84
C TRP A 134 -5.94 -17.41 -2.88
N LEU A 135 -5.81 -18.73 -2.68
CA LEU A 135 -6.44 -19.70 -3.57
C LEU A 135 -7.96 -19.53 -3.61
N GLY A 136 -8.58 -19.23 -2.46
CA GLY A 136 -10.00 -18.89 -2.39
C GLY A 136 -10.36 -17.65 -3.22
N THR A 137 -9.52 -16.60 -3.20
CA THR A 137 -9.77 -15.37 -3.96
C THR A 137 -9.53 -15.56 -5.46
N VAL A 138 -8.60 -16.43 -5.85
CA VAL A 138 -8.43 -16.86 -7.25
C VAL A 138 -9.63 -17.65 -7.75
N VAL A 139 -10.17 -18.57 -6.93
CA VAL A 139 -11.42 -19.27 -7.27
C VAL A 139 -12.57 -18.28 -7.44
N LEU A 140 -12.70 -17.32 -6.52
CA LEU A 140 -13.71 -16.26 -6.64
C LEU A 140 -13.54 -15.45 -7.94
N LEU A 141 -12.32 -15.08 -8.31
CA LEU A 141 -12.03 -14.40 -9.57
C LEU A 141 -12.46 -15.25 -10.78
N VAL A 142 -12.13 -16.54 -10.81
CA VAL A 142 -12.57 -17.44 -11.89
C VAL A 142 -14.10 -17.52 -11.98
N LEU A 143 -14.80 -17.53 -10.84
CA LEU A 143 -16.26 -17.50 -10.81
C LEU A 143 -16.82 -16.19 -11.40
N THR A 144 -16.22 -15.03 -11.10
CA THR A 144 -16.64 -13.74 -11.70
C THR A 144 -16.50 -13.73 -13.22
N LEU A 145 -15.53 -14.47 -13.78
CA LEU A 145 -15.31 -14.56 -15.22
C LEU A 145 -16.19 -15.59 -15.92
N THR A 146 -16.81 -16.50 -15.18
CA THR A 146 -17.55 -17.65 -15.75
C THR A 146 -19.03 -17.66 -15.41
N ASN A 147 -19.45 -16.88 -14.42
CA ASN A 147 -20.82 -16.87 -13.92
C ASN A 147 -21.23 -15.45 -13.51
N SER A 148 -22.21 -14.91 -14.23
CA SER A 148 -22.73 -13.55 -14.01
C SER A 148 -23.35 -13.34 -12.61
N ALA A 149 -23.68 -14.41 -11.88
CA ALA A 149 -24.11 -14.30 -10.49
C ALA A 149 -23.00 -13.74 -9.57
N PHE A 150 -21.74 -13.77 -10.01
CA PHE A 150 -20.59 -13.31 -9.24
C PHE A 150 -20.07 -11.93 -9.68
N ASP A 151 -20.68 -11.28 -10.66
CA ASP A 151 -20.27 -9.94 -11.13
C ASP A 151 -20.09 -8.91 -10.00
N PRO A 152 -20.94 -8.84 -8.95
CA PRO A 152 -20.75 -7.91 -7.83
C PRO A 152 -19.46 -8.12 -7.03
N TRP A 153 -18.81 -9.27 -7.17
CA TRP A 153 -17.56 -9.61 -6.48
C TRP A 153 -16.31 -9.26 -7.29
N THR A 154 -16.46 -8.78 -8.53
CA THR A 154 -15.35 -8.57 -9.47
C THR A 154 -14.27 -7.67 -8.89
N TYR A 155 -14.65 -6.52 -8.33
CA TYR A 155 -13.71 -5.58 -7.70
C TYR A 155 -12.90 -6.25 -6.59
N LEU A 156 -13.59 -6.87 -5.62
CA LEU A 156 -12.95 -7.53 -4.48
C LEU A 156 -12.05 -8.70 -4.92
N ALA A 157 -12.50 -9.49 -5.88
CA ALA A 157 -11.76 -10.65 -6.38
C ALA A 157 -10.47 -10.22 -7.08
N LEU A 158 -10.52 -9.19 -7.92
CA LEU A 158 -9.36 -8.62 -8.60
C LEU A 158 -8.38 -7.98 -7.60
N GLU A 159 -8.89 -7.26 -6.60
CA GLU A 159 -8.05 -6.66 -5.56
C GLU A 159 -7.32 -7.73 -4.74
N LEU A 160 -8.05 -8.69 -4.17
CA LEU A 160 -7.45 -9.69 -3.28
C LEU A 160 -6.56 -10.69 -4.01
N SER A 161 -6.93 -11.14 -5.21
CA SER A 161 -6.10 -12.08 -5.97
C SER A 161 -4.76 -11.46 -6.40
N TRP A 162 -4.73 -10.14 -6.65
CA TRP A 162 -3.52 -9.41 -7.00
C TRP A 162 -2.70 -8.98 -5.78
N ALA A 163 -3.35 -8.40 -4.76
CA ALA A 163 -2.68 -7.80 -3.61
C ALA A 163 -2.06 -8.83 -2.65
N LEU A 164 -2.60 -10.05 -2.57
CA LEU A 164 -2.09 -11.06 -1.64
C LEU A 164 -0.77 -11.71 -2.09
N ILE A 165 -0.40 -11.61 -3.36
CA ILE A 165 0.87 -12.18 -3.87
C ILE A 165 2.10 -11.54 -3.19
N PRO A 166 2.26 -10.20 -3.13
CA PRO A 166 3.37 -9.60 -2.39
C PRO A 166 3.30 -9.91 -0.88
N VAL A 167 2.09 -10.02 -0.30
CA VAL A 167 1.91 -10.43 1.10
C VAL A 167 2.42 -11.85 1.35
N LEU A 168 2.15 -12.78 0.43
CA LEU A 168 2.67 -14.15 0.48
C LEU A 168 4.20 -14.17 0.50
N ILE A 169 4.83 -13.42 -0.41
CA ILE A 169 6.29 -13.30 -0.49
C ILE A 169 6.83 -12.70 0.81
N GLN A 170 6.19 -11.65 1.33
CA GLN A 170 6.59 -10.99 2.56
C GLN A 170 6.47 -11.92 3.78
N PHE A 171 5.42 -12.74 3.86
CA PHE A 171 5.25 -13.71 4.95
C PHE A 171 6.21 -14.87 4.86
N ALA A 172 6.49 -15.37 3.64
CA ALA A 172 7.47 -16.41 3.40
C ALA A 172 8.87 -15.97 3.86
N TYR A 173 9.22 -14.72 3.60
CA TYR A 173 10.51 -14.15 3.98
C TYR A 173 10.59 -13.77 5.46
N GLY A 174 9.57 -13.13 6.03
CA GLY A 174 9.73 -12.39 7.29
C GLY A 174 8.51 -12.24 8.19
N ALA A 175 7.50 -13.12 8.11
CA ALA A 175 6.31 -13.02 8.99
C ALA A 175 6.66 -12.99 10.48
N ASP A 176 7.71 -13.72 10.90
CA ASP A 176 8.20 -13.74 12.27
C ASP A 176 8.80 -12.41 12.72
N THR A 177 9.46 -11.69 11.81
CA THR A 177 9.94 -10.31 12.05
C THR A 177 8.76 -9.36 12.22
N LEU A 178 7.75 -9.45 11.35
CA LEU A 178 6.54 -8.62 11.46
C LEU A 178 5.82 -8.85 12.79
N ARG A 179 5.69 -10.10 13.22
CA ARG A 179 5.07 -10.45 14.51
C ARG A 179 5.84 -9.86 15.70
N ARG A 180 7.17 -9.80 15.65
CA ARG A 180 7.98 -9.20 16.73
C ARG A 180 7.80 -7.69 16.83
N HIS A 181 7.54 -7.04 15.71
CA HIS A 181 7.27 -5.60 15.64
C HIS A 181 5.78 -5.34 15.36
N TRP A 182 4.89 -6.17 15.91
CA TRP A 182 3.47 -6.15 15.55
C TRP A 182 2.82 -4.79 15.81
N LEU A 183 3.21 -4.06 16.86
CA LEU A 183 2.61 -2.77 17.17
C LEU A 183 2.98 -1.68 16.13
N PRO A 184 4.27 -1.40 15.84
CA PRO A 184 4.62 -0.51 14.72
C PRO A 184 4.03 -0.96 13.38
N VAL A 185 4.01 -2.26 13.09
CA VAL A 185 3.43 -2.81 11.84
C VAL A 185 1.92 -2.55 11.78
N LEU A 186 1.19 -2.88 12.85
CA LEU A 186 -0.25 -2.67 12.94
C LEU A 186 -0.60 -1.20 12.78
N LEU A 187 0.11 -0.31 13.46
CA LEU A 187 -0.14 1.13 13.37
C LEU A 187 0.21 1.70 12.00
N ALA A 188 1.31 1.24 11.38
CA ALA A 188 1.70 1.66 10.04
C ALA A 188 0.77 1.15 8.93
N ILE A 189 -0.04 0.12 9.20
CA ILE A 189 -1.10 -0.32 8.29
C ILE A 189 -2.40 0.42 8.64
N ALA A 190 -2.88 0.28 9.87
CA ALA A 190 -4.21 0.75 10.27
C ALA A 190 -4.36 2.27 10.14
N LEU A 191 -3.39 3.07 10.58
CA LEU A 191 -3.55 4.53 10.58
C LEU A 191 -3.51 5.12 9.17
N PRO A 192 -2.53 4.78 8.30
CA PRO A 192 -2.58 5.22 6.91
C PRO A 192 -3.80 4.69 6.16
N THR A 193 -4.23 3.45 6.37
CA THR A 193 -5.46 2.92 5.75
C THR A 193 -6.68 3.72 6.19
N ILE A 194 -6.91 3.91 7.49
CA ILE A 194 -8.05 4.69 7.98
C ILE A 194 -8.02 6.12 7.42
N TYR A 195 -6.85 6.76 7.44
CA TYR A 195 -6.68 8.13 6.97
C TYR A 195 -6.93 8.26 5.47
N LEU A 196 -6.35 7.37 4.64
CA LEU A 196 -6.49 7.42 3.20
C LEU A 196 -7.89 6.98 2.75
N SER A 197 -8.50 5.97 3.37
CA SER A 197 -9.89 5.61 3.08
C SER A 197 -10.87 6.73 3.45
N TRP A 198 -10.59 7.45 4.55
CA TRP A 198 -11.34 8.67 4.88
C TRP A 198 -11.12 9.77 3.84
N ALA A 199 -9.88 10.00 3.39
CA ALA A 199 -9.59 10.96 2.33
C ALA A 199 -10.30 10.59 1.01
N ASP A 200 -10.25 9.33 0.61
CA ASP A 200 -10.90 8.81 -0.60
C ASP A 200 -12.41 9.02 -0.58
N SER A 201 -13.04 8.95 0.60
CA SER A 201 -14.47 9.26 0.73
C SER A 201 -14.80 10.69 0.28
N PHE A 202 -13.90 11.67 0.49
CA PHE A 202 -14.08 13.02 -0.05
C PHE A 202 -13.82 13.08 -1.54
N ALA A 203 -12.81 12.35 -2.04
CA ALA A 203 -12.48 12.34 -3.46
C ALA A 203 -13.64 11.76 -4.29
N ILE A 204 -14.23 10.66 -3.83
CA ILE A 204 -15.41 10.01 -4.40
C ILE A 204 -16.63 10.92 -4.29
N ALA A 205 -16.91 11.49 -3.12
CA ALA A 205 -18.02 12.43 -2.94
C ALA A 205 -17.87 13.69 -3.81
N ALA A 206 -16.64 14.10 -4.12
CA ALA A 206 -16.34 15.22 -5.01
C ALA A 206 -16.22 14.84 -6.50
N GLY A 207 -16.49 13.57 -6.85
CA GLY A 207 -16.53 13.07 -8.23
C GLY A 207 -15.16 12.84 -8.89
N THR A 208 -14.06 12.84 -8.12
CA THR A 208 -12.70 12.73 -8.67
C THR A 208 -12.49 11.38 -9.35
N TRP A 209 -12.99 10.32 -8.71
CA TRP A 209 -13.12 8.99 -9.28
C TRP A 209 -14.33 8.28 -8.68
N THR A 210 -14.80 7.27 -9.39
CA THR A 210 -15.99 6.49 -9.04
C THR A 210 -15.66 5.01 -9.19
N ILE A 211 -16.18 4.20 -8.28
CA ILE A 211 -16.13 2.73 -8.35
C ILE A 211 -17.44 2.27 -8.98
N ASP A 212 -17.37 1.29 -9.88
CA ASP A 212 -18.56 0.70 -10.51
C ASP A 212 -19.50 0.17 -9.40
N PRO A 213 -20.75 0.68 -9.31
CA PRO A 213 -21.67 0.35 -8.21
C PRO A 213 -22.18 -1.10 -8.21
#